data_AF-A0A066WPY6-F1
#
_entry.id   AF-A0A066WPY6-F1
#
_cell.length_a   1.000
_cell.length_b   1.000
_cell.length_c   1.000
_cell.angle_alpha   90.00
_cell.angle_beta   90.00
_cell.angle_gamma   90.00
#
_symmetry.space_group_name_H-M   'P 1'
#
loop_
_entity.id
_entity.type
_entity.pdbx_description
1 polymer ?
#
loop_
_entity_poly.entity_id
_entity_poly.type
_entity_poly.pdbx_seq_one_letter_code
_entity_poly.pdbx_strand_id
1 'polypeptide(L)'
;MNFLKKLFKTKSEPLQYFIITLNDKIQPIDRGEYYEDPLDKYLQQNKIGEIVGGGTQQANDGEIQFVDIEIQINSNIDIESAQLKIIEFLESKGAPKNSSLRIEGTDKTTVFGKYEGIGIYLDGVNLDIDTYQNFDSNFVVSEIKRLIQDNTDLVRF
;
A
#
# COMPACT_ATOMS: atom_id res chain seq x y z
N MET A 1 -46.99 28.33 -0.42
CA MET A 1 -46.30 27.51 0.60
C MET A 1 -45.64 26.32 -0.06
N ASN A 2 -44.30 26.33 -0.15
CA ASN A 2 -43.47 25.35 -0.85
C ASN A 2 -43.34 24.03 -0.07
N PHE A 3 -44.37 23.18 -0.10
CA PHE A 3 -44.27 21.84 0.50
C PHE A 3 -43.69 20.78 -0.47
N LEU A 4 -43.69 21.05 -1.78
CA LEU A 4 -43.22 20.11 -2.82
C LEU A 4 -41.71 20.16 -3.12
N LYS A 5 -40.95 21.11 -2.55
CA LYS A 5 -39.48 21.19 -2.76
C LYS A 5 -38.66 20.25 -1.86
N LYS A 6 -39.27 19.59 -0.87
CA LYS A 6 -38.57 18.66 0.05
C LYS A 6 -38.53 17.21 -0.44
N LEU A 7 -39.10 16.90 -1.60
CA LEU A 7 -39.20 15.54 -2.15
C LEU A 7 -38.24 15.28 -3.34
N PHE A 8 -37.17 16.05 -3.45
CA PHE A 8 -36.04 15.71 -4.32
C PHE A 8 -34.89 15.30 -3.43
N LYS A 9 -34.77 13.98 -3.23
CA LYS A 9 -33.53 13.35 -2.78
C LYS A 9 -32.45 13.85 -3.72
N THR A 10 -31.57 14.72 -3.24
CA THR A 10 -30.38 15.13 -3.99
C THR A 10 -29.70 13.86 -4.46
N LYS A 11 -29.60 13.69 -5.78
CA LYS A 11 -28.88 12.59 -6.41
C LYS A 11 -27.47 12.67 -5.82
N SER A 12 -27.13 11.78 -4.88
CA SER A 12 -25.79 11.75 -4.30
C SER A 12 -24.84 11.56 -5.46
N GLU A 13 -23.81 12.40 -5.56
CA GLU A 13 -22.78 12.17 -6.57
C GLU A 13 -22.24 10.74 -6.39
N PRO A 14 -21.96 10.03 -7.50
CA PRO A 14 -21.42 8.69 -7.41
C PRO A 14 -20.15 8.71 -6.56
N LEU A 15 -20.05 7.76 -5.62
CA LEU A 15 -18.82 7.58 -4.86
C LEU A 15 -17.71 7.20 -5.84
N GLN A 16 -16.55 7.83 -5.67
CA GLN A 16 -15.37 7.54 -6.48
C GLN A 16 -14.40 6.69 -5.67
N TYR A 17 -13.95 5.59 -6.26
CA TYR A 17 -12.95 4.72 -5.66
C TYR A 17 -11.63 4.81 -6.42
N PHE A 18 -10.53 4.79 -5.67
CA PHE A 18 -9.18 4.58 -6.19
C PHE A 18 -8.69 3.20 -5.76
N ILE A 19 -8.03 2.51 -6.68
CA ILE A 19 -7.37 1.24 -6.43
C ILE A 19 -5.88 1.48 -6.59
N ILE A 20 -5.15 1.39 -5.48
CA ILE A 20 -3.70 1.45 -5.46
C ILE A 20 -3.18 0.03 -5.56
N THR A 21 -2.32 -0.24 -6.54
CA THR A 21 -1.55 -1.49 -6.61
C THR A 21 -0.09 -1.16 -6.35
N LEU A 22 0.43 -1.59 -5.20
CA LEU A 22 1.83 -1.42 -4.82
C LEU A 22 2.64 -2.63 -5.30
N ASN A 23 3.73 -2.38 -6.03
CA ASN A 23 4.71 -3.42 -6.39
C ASN A 23 5.63 -3.76 -5.20
N ASP A 24 5.02 -4.00 -4.04
CA ASP A 24 5.71 -4.29 -2.79
C ASP A 24 5.44 -5.76 -2.41
N LYS A 25 6.44 -6.38 -1.78
CA LYS A 25 6.43 -7.81 -1.39
C LYS A 25 6.13 -7.97 0.11
N ILE A 26 5.51 -6.95 0.68
CA ILE A 26 5.22 -6.78 2.09
C ILE A 26 4.05 -7.66 2.55
N GLN A 27 4.18 -8.29 3.71
CA GLN A 27 3.13 -9.13 4.30
C GLN A 27 1.87 -8.32 4.67
N PRO A 28 0.69 -8.96 4.76
CA PRO A 28 -0.57 -8.26 5.03
C PRO A 28 -0.58 -7.43 6.33
N ILE A 29 0.06 -7.94 7.40
CA ILE A 29 0.13 -7.20 8.68
C ILE A 29 1.01 -5.96 8.54
N ASP A 30 2.21 -6.14 7.97
CA ASP A 30 3.18 -5.06 7.77
C ASP A 30 2.65 -4.00 6.78
N ARG A 31 1.85 -4.40 5.79
CA ARG A 31 1.14 -3.51 4.87
C ARG A 31 0.17 -2.59 5.62
N GLY A 32 -0.58 -3.16 6.55
CA GLY A 32 -1.51 -2.42 7.41
C GLY A 32 -0.79 -1.34 8.20
N GLU A 33 0.24 -1.72 8.95
CA GLU A 33 0.99 -0.80 9.81
C GLU A 33 1.77 0.26 9.02
N TYR A 34 2.31 -0.11 7.86
CA TYR A 34 3.22 0.77 7.13
C TYR A 34 2.52 1.71 6.14
N TYR A 35 1.53 1.19 5.40
CA TYR A 35 0.84 1.93 4.36
C TYR A 35 -0.58 2.32 4.79
N GLU A 36 -1.41 1.36 5.20
CA GLU A 36 -2.84 1.60 5.37
C GLU A 36 -3.14 2.53 6.55
N ASP A 37 -2.71 2.19 7.77
CA ASP A 37 -3.03 3.00 8.95
C ASP A 37 -2.51 4.44 8.82
N PRO A 38 -1.27 4.69 8.35
CA PRO A 38 -0.79 6.06 8.15
C PRO A 38 -1.53 6.79 7.03
N LEU A 39 -1.86 6.11 5.93
CA LEU A 39 -2.56 6.70 4.79
C LEU A 39 -4.01 7.02 5.15
N ASP A 40 -4.74 6.11 5.79
CA ASP A 40 -6.12 6.32 6.21
C ASP A 40 -6.23 7.50 7.17
N LYS A 41 -5.33 7.56 8.16
CA LYS A 41 -5.22 8.71 9.06
C LYS A 41 -4.97 10.01 8.30
N TYR A 42 -4.06 10.01 7.32
CA TYR A 42 -3.78 11.17 6.48
C TYR A 42 -5.00 11.59 5.65
N LEU A 43 -5.70 10.64 5.04
CA LEU A 43 -6.90 10.88 4.22
C LEU A 43 -8.01 11.50 5.05
N GLN A 44 -8.29 10.95 6.23
CA GLN A 44 -9.34 11.44 7.12
C GLN A 44 -9.01 12.83 7.68
N GLN A 45 -7.78 13.06 8.13
CA GLN A 45 -7.35 14.37 8.65
C GLN A 45 -7.46 15.48 7.60
N ASN A 46 -7.23 15.16 6.33
CA ASN A 46 -7.34 16.09 5.21
C ASN A 46 -8.71 16.08 4.52
N LYS A 47 -9.68 15.31 5.05
CA LYS A 47 -11.04 15.14 4.50
C LYS A 47 -11.04 14.68 3.03
N ILE A 48 -10.03 13.93 2.62
CA ILE A 48 -9.89 13.42 1.24
C ILE A 48 -10.79 12.21 1.04
N GLY A 49 -10.81 11.29 2.00
CA GLY A 49 -11.46 9.99 1.87
C GLY A 49 -11.11 9.07 3.05
N GLU A 50 -11.29 7.78 2.83
CA GLU A 50 -10.99 6.69 3.78
C GLU A 50 -10.58 5.42 3.03
N ILE A 51 -9.78 4.57 3.67
CA ILE A 51 -9.50 3.23 3.16
C ILE A 51 -10.72 2.34 3.45
N VAL A 52 -11.17 1.60 2.44
CA VAL A 52 -12.36 0.72 2.53
C VAL A 52 -12.02 -0.76 2.32
N GLY A 53 -10.81 -1.07 1.87
CA GLY A 53 -10.39 -2.42 1.57
C GLY A 53 -8.94 -2.51 1.14
N GLY A 54 -8.51 -3.74 0.89
CA GLY A 54 -7.18 -4.05 0.40
C GLY A 54 -7.02 -5.54 0.16
N GLY A 55 -6.02 -5.93 -0.63
CA GLY A 55 -5.82 -7.30 -1.10
C GLY A 55 -4.35 -7.64 -1.25
N THR A 56 -4.02 -8.92 -1.15
CA THR A 56 -2.67 -9.42 -1.42
C THR A 56 -2.79 -10.46 -2.49
N GLN A 57 -2.11 -10.23 -3.62
CA GLN A 57 -1.98 -11.23 -4.66
C GLN A 57 -0.76 -12.08 -4.36
N GLN A 58 -0.92 -13.40 -4.36
CA GLN A 58 0.18 -14.35 -4.29
C GLN A 58 0.40 -15.04 -5.63
N ALA A 59 1.64 -15.40 -5.90
CA ALA A 59 2.05 -16.31 -6.95
C ALA A 59 1.75 -17.76 -6.55
N ASN A 60 1.91 -18.70 -7.48
CA ASN A 60 1.64 -20.12 -7.24
C ASN A 60 2.57 -20.75 -6.20
N ASP A 61 3.75 -20.17 -5.99
CA ASP A 61 4.73 -20.56 -4.97
C ASP A 61 4.43 -19.95 -3.59
N GLY A 62 3.40 -19.09 -3.49
CA GLY A 62 3.02 -18.39 -2.26
C GLY A 62 3.69 -17.04 -2.07
N GLU A 63 4.63 -16.63 -2.93
CA GLU A 63 5.25 -15.31 -2.84
C GLU A 63 4.24 -14.21 -3.15
N ILE A 64 4.34 -13.07 -2.46
CA ILE A 64 3.50 -11.91 -2.75
C ILE A 64 3.90 -11.36 -4.12
N GLN A 65 2.94 -11.14 -5.03
CA GLN A 65 3.20 -10.46 -6.30
C GLN A 65 3.02 -8.96 -6.16
N PHE A 66 1.93 -8.53 -5.55
CA PHE A 66 1.60 -7.13 -5.28
C PHE A 66 0.56 -7.06 -4.17
N VAL A 67 0.35 -5.86 -3.65
CA VAL A 67 -0.70 -5.58 -2.69
C VAL A 67 -1.57 -4.43 -3.17
N ASP A 68 -2.87 -4.54 -2.92
CA ASP A 68 -3.86 -3.54 -3.27
C ASP A 68 -4.35 -2.79 -2.02
N ILE A 69 -4.63 -1.50 -2.17
CA ILE A 69 -5.31 -0.65 -1.20
C ILE A 69 -6.47 0.05 -1.92
N GLU A 70 -7.67 -0.08 -1.39
CA GLU A 70 -8.90 0.49 -1.93
C GLU A 70 -9.31 1.71 -1.11
N ILE A 71 -9.50 2.85 -1.78
CA ILE A 71 -9.77 4.14 -1.14
C ILE A 71 -11.07 4.70 -1.68
N GLN A 72 -12.00 5.03 -0.79
CA GLN A 72 -13.18 5.81 -1.12
C GLN A 72 -12.86 7.31 -1.01
N ILE A 73 -13.09 8.06 -2.09
CA ILE A 73 -12.88 9.50 -2.15
C ILE A 73 -14.19 10.23 -1.84
N ASN A 74 -14.09 11.27 -1.01
CA ASN A 74 -15.23 12.12 -0.66
C ASN A 74 -15.74 12.87 -1.89
N SER A 75 -17.06 12.95 -2.06
CA SER A 75 -17.70 13.50 -3.27
C SER A 75 -17.37 14.97 -3.58
N ASN A 76 -16.90 15.74 -2.59
CA ASN A 76 -16.57 17.15 -2.73
C ASN A 76 -15.09 17.41 -3.04
N ILE A 77 -14.32 16.35 -3.28
CA ILE A 77 -12.88 16.43 -3.51
C ILE A 77 -12.57 16.34 -4.99
N ASP A 78 -11.69 17.23 -5.45
CA ASP A 78 -11.14 17.16 -6.80
C ASP A 78 -10.27 15.91 -6.97
N ILE A 79 -10.60 15.11 -7.98
CA ILE A 79 -10.01 13.79 -8.22
C ILE A 79 -8.52 13.89 -8.54
N GLU A 80 -8.09 14.88 -9.32
CA GLU A 80 -6.68 15.06 -9.69
C GLU A 80 -5.85 15.48 -8.45
N SER A 81 -6.40 16.39 -7.62
CA SER A 81 -5.78 16.79 -6.36
C SER A 81 -5.67 15.63 -5.37
N ALA A 82 -6.71 14.80 -5.24
CA ALA A 82 -6.68 13.60 -4.40
C ALA A 82 -5.61 12.62 -4.89
N GLN A 83 -5.58 12.35 -6.20
CA GLN A 83 -4.61 11.44 -6.82
C GLN A 83 -3.17 11.88 -6.52
N LEU A 84 -2.86 13.15 -6.74
CA LEU A 84 -1.52 13.71 -6.51
C LEU A 84 -1.10 13.57 -5.04
N LYS A 85 -1.97 13.93 -4.10
CA LYS A 85 -1.68 13.86 -2.66
C LYS A 85 -1.46 12.42 -2.16
N ILE A 86 -2.21 11.46 -2.69
CA ILE A 86 -2.09 10.04 -2.32
C ILE A 86 -0.77 9.49 -2.85
N ILE A 87 -0.44 9.77 -4.12
CA ILE A 87 0.83 9.35 -4.72
C ILE A 87 2.01 9.95 -3.96
N GLU A 88 2.00 11.26 -3.68
CA GLU A 88 3.06 11.93 -2.92
C GLU A 88 3.23 11.31 -1.52
N PHE A 89 2.13 11.01 -0.83
CA PHE A 89 2.18 10.34 0.46
C PHE A 89 2.84 8.96 0.35
N LEU A 90 2.38 8.12 -0.58
CA LEU A 90 2.91 6.76 -0.76
C LEU A 90 4.39 6.77 -1.18
N GLU A 91 4.79 7.68 -2.07
CA GLU A 91 6.20 7.86 -2.43
C GLU A 91 7.05 8.33 -1.24
N SER A 92 6.52 9.21 -0.39
CA SER A 92 7.22 9.60 0.85
C SER A 92 7.38 8.44 1.83
N LYS A 93 6.53 7.41 1.71
CA LYS A 93 6.61 6.14 2.42
C LYS A 93 7.40 5.08 1.67
N GLY A 94 8.19 5.44 0.65
CA GLY A 94 9.05 4.44 0.02
C GLY A 94 8.34 3.55 -1.00
N ALA A 95 7.20 3.97 -1.56
CA ALA A 95 6.49 3.16 -2.54
C ALA A 95 7.41 2.75 -3.71
N PRO A 96 7.43 1.46 -4.06
CA PRO A 96 8.35 0.92 -5.05
C PRO A 96 7.96 1.32 -6.48
N LYS A 97 8.95 1.38 -7.37
CA LYS A 97 8.75 1.59 -8.80
C LYS A 97 7.73 0.60 -9.36
N ASN A 98 6.99 1.04 -10.38
CA ASN A 98 5.91 0.31 -11.04
C ASN A 98 4.68 0.06 -10.15
N SER A 99 4.53 0.81 -9.06
CA SER A 99 3.24 0.92 -8.37
C SER A 99 2.26 1.75 -9.21
N SER A 100 0.96 1.59 -9.01
CA SER A 100 -0.05 2.29 -9.81
C SER A 100 -1.28 2.69 -9.00
N LEU A 101 -1.94 3.77 -9.43
CA LEU A 101 -3.24 4.22 -8.94
C LEU A 101 -4.21 4.20 -10.11
N ARG A 102 -5.29 3.43 -10.00
CA ARG A 102 -6.38 3.36 -10.97
C ARG A 102 -7.64 4.00 -10.42
N ILE A 103 -8.30 4.81 -11.23
CA ILE A 103 -9.61 5.40 -10.91
C ILE A 103 -10.68 4.40 -11.34
N GLU A 104 -11.41 3.83 -10.38
CA GLU A 104 -12.43 2.82 -10.66
C GLU A 104 -13.52 3.36 -11.60
N GLY A 105 -13.95 2.52 -12.55
CA GLY A 105 -14.92 2.89 -13.58
C GLY A 105 -14.33 3.65 -14.76
N THR A 106 -13.00 3.83 -14.81
CA THR A 106 -12.29 4.49 -15.91
C THR A 106 -11.04 3.71 -16.33
N ASP A 107 -10.52 4.00 -17.52
CA ASP A 107 -9.22 3.49 -17.99
C ASP A 107 -8.03 4.33 -17.50
N LYS A 108 -8.26 5.32 -16.61
CA LYS A 108 -7.20 6.20 -16.10
C LYS A 108 -6.39 5.46 -15.04
N THR A 109 -5.12 5.23 -15.36
CA THR A 109 -4.12 4.66 -14.45
C THR A 109 -2.88 5.54 -14.45
N THR A 110 -2.37 5.86 -13.27
CA THR A 110 -1.13 6.60 -13.09
C THR A 110 -0.09 5.70 -12.43
N VAL A 111 1.04 5.49 -13.10
CA VAL A 111 2.18 4.75 -12.54
C VAL A 111 3.04 5.69 -11.70
N PHE A 112 3.49 5.23 -10.54
CA PHE A 112 4.30 5.99 -9.61
C PHE A 112 5.30 5.09 -8.86
N GLY A 113 6.05 5.69 -7.95
CA GLY A 113 7.01 4.99 -7.10
C GLY A 113 8.44 5.23 -7.56
N LYS A 114 9.33 5.33 -6.57
CA LYS A 114 10.74 5.75 -6.78
C LYS A 114 11.74 4.75 -6.25
N TYR A 115 11.29 3.86 -5.36
CA TYR A 115 12.15 2.98 -4.59
C TYR A 115 12.29 1.61 -5.28
N GLU A 116 13.40 0.95 -5.05
CA GLU A 116 13.67 -0.42 -5.51
C GLU A 116 13.92 -1.29 -4.29
N GLY A 117 13.40 -2.51 -4.32
CA GLY A 117 13.62 -3.52 -3.30
C GLY A 117 14.57 -4.62 -3.78
N ILE A 118 15.12 -5.38 -2.83
CA ILE A 118 15.93 -6.56 -3.10
C ILE A 118 15.25 -7.75 -2.43
N GLY A 119 14.94 -8.79 -3.21
CA GLY A 119 14.51 -10.08 -2.67
C GLY A 119 15.72 -10.92 -2.28
N ILE A 120 15.72 -11.46 -1.06
CA ILE A 120 16.79 -12.32 -0.55
C ILE A 120 16.18 -13.64 -0.13
N TYR A 121 16.63 -14.71 -0.76
CA TYR A 121 16.13 -16.06 -0.54
C TYR A 121 17.20 -16.88 0.16
N LEU A 122 16.86 -17.41 1.32
CA LEU A 122 17.73 -18.28 2.12
C LEU A 122 17.20 -19.71 2.02
N ASP A 123 18.09 -20.69 1.96
CA ASP A 123 17.69 -22.09 1.88
C ASP A 123 17.09 -22.56 3.23
N GLY A 124 15.79 -22.79 3.24
CA GLY A 124 15.04 -23.22 4.42
C GLY A 124 14.85 -24.73 4.56
N VAL A 125 15.32 -25.55 3.59
CA VAL A 125 15.02 -27.00 3.60
C VAL A 125 16.19 -27.93 3.28
N ASN A 126 17.24 -27.48 2.58
CA ASN A 126 18.33 -28.37 2.14
C ASN A 126 19.64 -28.21 2.93
N LEU A 127 19.68 -27.35 3.96
CA LEU A 127 20.86 -27.22 4.81
C LEU A 127 20.90 -28.36 5.84
N ASP A 128 22.09 -28.67 6.34
CA ASP A 128 22.25 -29.65 7.41
C ASP A 128 21.59 -29.15 8.71
N ILE A 129 21.26 -30.10 9.60
CA ILE A 129 20.56 -29.77 10.85
C ILE A 129 21.39 -28.88 11.78
N ASP A 130 22.72 -29.01 11.75
CA ASP A 130 23.61 -28.18 12.56
C ASP A 130 23.54 -26.72 12.09
N THR A 131 23.35 -26.49 10.78
CA THR A 131 23.17 -25.14 10.24
C THR A 131 21.91 -24.47 10.78
N TYR A 132 20.76 -25.13 10.77
CA TYR A 132 19.51 -24.55 11.33
C TYR A 132 19.56 -24.38 12.85
N GLN A 133 20.35 -25.18 13.56
CA GLN A 133 20.48 -25.08 15.02
C GLN A 133 21.43 -23.98 15.48
N ASN A 134 22.50 -23.71 14.70
CA ASN A 134 23.59 -22.84 15.13
C ASN A 134 23.61 -21.48 14.42
N PHE A 135 22.84 -21.29 13.34
CA PHE A 135 22.83 -20.04 12.59
C PHE A 135 21.40 -19.48 12.48
N ASP A 136 21.26 -18.18 12.77
CA ASP A 136 19.99 -17.44 12.74
C ASP A 136 19.94 -16.54 11.49
N SER A 137 18.86 -16.62 10.73
CA SER A 137 18.63 -15.73 9.58
C SER A 137 18.55 -14.25 9.97
N ASN A 138 18.21 -13.94 11.23
CA ASN A 138 18.27 -12.58 11.76
C ASN A 138 19.69 -11.99 11.70
N PHE A 139 20.74 -12.82 11.73
CA PHE A 139 22.10 -12.35 11.52
C PHE A 139 22.27 -11.75 10.12
N VAL A 140 21.70 -12.39 9.09
CA VAL A 140 21.73 -11.89 7.71
C VAL A 140 21.03 -10.53 7.61
N VAL A 141 19.85 -10.39 8.23
CA VAL A 141 19.12 -9.12 8.30
C VAL A 141 19.98 -8.04 8.97
N SER A 142 20.61 -8.36 10.10
CA SER A 142 21.47 -7.42 10.84
C SER A 142 22.67 -6.95 10.01
N GLU A 143 23.25 -7.86 9.22
CA GLU A 143 24.42 -7.56 8.39
C GLU A 143 24.04 -6.71 7.18
N ILE A 144 22.88 -6.95 6.56
CA ILE A 144 22.34 -6.08 5.51
C ILE A 144 22.14 -4.67 6.04
N LYS A 145 21.48 -4.53 7.19
CA LYS A 145 21.25 -3.21 7.83
C LYS A 145 22.56 -2.50 8.11
N ARG A 146 23.57 -3.21 8.64
CA ARG A 146 24.92 -2.67 8.87
C ARG A 146 25.57 -2.19 7.57
N LEU A 147 25.48 -2.96 6.49
CA LEU A 147 26.10 -2.64 5.20
C LEU A 147 25.43 -1.45 4.49
N ILE A 148 24.10 -1.33 4.59
CA ILE A 148 23.35 -0.19 4.02
C ILE A 148 23.26 1.00 4.98
N GLN A 149 23.84 0.88 6.18
CA GLN A 149 23.81 1.90 7.24
C GLN A 149 22.38 2.25 7.69
N ASP A 150 21.47 1.29 7.65
CA ASP A 150 20.11 1.43 8.17
C ASP A 150 20.12 1.24 9.70
N ASN A 151 19.94 2.36 10.40
CA ASN A 151 19.89 2.43 11.85
C ASN A 151 18.45 2.51 12.40
N THR A 152 17.44 2.29 11.56
CA THR A 152 16.05 2.25 12.02
C THR A 152 15.76 0.92 12.72
N ASP A 153 14.76 0.86 13.59
CA ASP A 153 14.27 -0.41 14.17
C ASP A 153 13.37 -1.19 13.21
N LEU A 154 13.20 -0.68 12.00
CA LEU A 154 12.29 -1.18 11.00
C LEU A 154 12.84 -2.48 10.39
N VAL A 155 12.10 -3.56 10.58
CA VAL A 155 12.28 -4.83 9.88
C VAL A 155 10.88 -5.31 9.54
N ARG A 156 10.68 -5.72 8.29
CA ARG A 156 9.40 -6.17 7.77
C ARG A 156 9.64 -7.41 6.93
N PHE A 157 8.65 -8.29 6.90
CA PHE A 157 8.71 -9.54 6.19
C PHE A 157 7.68 -9.59 5.06
#